data_AF-A0A846ZU38-F1
#
_entry.id   AF-A0A846ZU38-F1
#
_cell.length_a   1.000
_cell.length_b   1.000
_cell.length_c   1.000
_cell.angle_alpha   90.00
_cell.angle_beta   90.00
_cell.angle_gamma   90.00
#
_symmetry.space_group_name_H-M   'P 1'
#
loop_
_entity.id
_entity.type
_entity.pdbx_description
1 polymer ?
#
loop_
_entity_poly.entity_id
_entity_poly.type
_entity_poly.pdbx_seq_one_letter_code
_entity_poly.pdbx_strand_id
1 'polypeptide(L)'
;ISFAMKPFSCGIKKTLKKYNLSNNEIIIIGDQLMTDILLGNFNKIDSVLVDPLGKKDLKITNFNRFLEKKVLKRLKKKGLFEKGIYYE
;
A
#
# COMPACT_ATOMS: atom_id res chain seq x y z
N ILE A 1 2.22 2.85 -18.24
CA ILE A 1 3.07 1.69 -17.87
C ILE A 1 2.11 0.58 -17.49
N SER A 2 1.93 -0.45 -18.32
CA SER A 2 1.06 -1.59 -18.01
C SER A 2 1.83 -2.64 -17.20
N PHE A 3 1.17 -3.25 -16.20
CA PHE A 3 1.72 -4.16 -15.19
C PHE A 3 2.86 -3.58 -14.34
N ALA A 4 2.50 -2.89 -13.24
CA ALA A 4 3.45 -2.44 -12.21
C ALA A 4 4.12 -3.61 -11.44
N MET A 5 3.69 -4.86 -11.67
CA MET A 5 4.18 -6.09 -11.02
C MET A 5 4.27 -5.95 -9.49
N LYS A 6 3.29 -5.31 -8.84
CA LYS A 6 3.27 -5.19 -7.37
C LYS A 6 3.33 -6.61 -6.77
N PRO A 7 4.28 -6.92 -5.86
CA PRO A 7 5.05 -6.01 -5.01
C PRO A 7 6.44 -5.59 -5.55
N PHE A 8 6.82 -5.98 -6.76
CA PHE A 8 8.13 -5.63 -7.34
C PHE A 8 8.21 -4.16 -7.74
N SER A 9 9.30 -3.49 -7.34
CA SER A 9 9.59 -2.07 -7.60
C SER A 9 9.83 -1.71 -9.07
N CYS A 10 9.68 -2.65 -10.00
CA CYS A 10 10.06 -2.46 -11.40
C CYS A 10 9.23 -1.36 -12.08
N GLY A 11 7.91 -1.33 -11.83
CA GLY A 11 7.03 -0.28 -12.34
C GLY A 11 7.37 1.10 -11.77
N ILE A 12 7.68 1.17 -10.48
CA ILE A 12 8.07 2.41 -9.80
C ILE A 12 9.41 2.93 -10.32
N LYS A 13 10.45 2.09 -10.35
CA LYS A 13 11.78 2.47 -10.84
C LYS A 13 11.75 2.97 -12.28
N LYS A 14 10.94 2.34 -13.15
CA LYS A 14 10.72 2.82 -14.52
C LYS A 14 10.06 4.19 -14.57
N THR A 15 9.09 4.44 -13.68
CA THR A 15 8.38 5.73 -13.59
C THR A 15 9.30 6.83 -13.07
N LEU A 16 10.03 6.57 -11.98
CA LEU A 16 11.03 7.48 -11.42
C LEU A 16 12.07 7.87 -12.48
N LYS A 17 12.63 6.89 -13.20
CA LYS A 17 13.61 7.15 -14.27
C LYS A 17 13.00 7.92 -15.45
N LYS A 18 11.74 7.65 -15.81
CA LYS A 18 11.07 8.31 -16.94
C LYS A 18 10.77 9.78 -16.65
N TYR A 19 10.37 10.09 -15.42
CA TYR A 19 9.99 11.45 -15.02
C TYR A 19 11.09 12.18 -14.25
N ASN A 20 12.25 11.54 -14.06
CA ASN A 20 13.40 12.06 -13.33
C ASN A 20 13.05 12.58 -11.92
N LEU A 21 12.17 11.84 -11.24
CA LEU A 21 11.70 12.15 -9.89
C LEU A 21 12.53 11.40 -8.84
N SER A 22 12.61 11.96 -7.64
CA SER A 22 13.14 11.31 -6.46
C SER A 22 12.05 10.58 -5.67
N ASN A 23 12.44 9.64 -4.80
CA ASN A 23 11.50 8.89 -3.96
C ASN A 23 10.69 9.79 -3.01
N ASN A 24 11.21 10.96 -2.65
CA ASN A 24 10.56 11.91 -1.74
C ASN A 24 9.52 12.80 -2.45
N GLU A 25 9.50 12.80 -3.78
CA GLU A 25 8.57 13.61 -4.58
C GLU A 25 7.36 12.81 -5.05
N ILE A 26 7.26 11.55 -4.64
CA ILE A 26 6.18 10.66 -5.04
C ILE A 26 5.48 10.09 -3.82
N ILE A 27 4.18 9.86 -3.96
CA ILE A 27 3.34 9.24 -2.94
C ILE A 27 2.55 8.10 -3.58
N ILE A 28 2.43 6.97 -2.88
CA ILE A 28 1.64 5.82 -3.33
C ILE A 28 0.28 5.84 -2.65
N ILE A 29 -0.78 5.95 -3.43
CA ILE A 29 -2.17 5.91 -2.94
C ILE A 29 -2.79 4.59 -3.39
N GLY A 30 -3.34 3.83 -2.45
CA GLY A 30 -3.98 2.54 -2.75
C GLY A 30 -4.85 2.03 -1.62
N ASP A 31 -5.75 1.11 -1.96
CA ASP A 31 -6.74 0.54 -1.04
C ASP A 31 -6.31 -0.84 -0.48
N GLN A 32 -5.15 -1.34 -0.91
CA GLN A 32 -4.69 -2.67 -0.55
C GLN A 32 -3.33 -2.63 0.18
N LEU A 33 -3.37 -2.91 1.49
CA LEU A 33 -2.23 -2.79 2.41
C LEU A 33 -1.03 -3.67 2.01
N MET A 34 -1.30 -4.91 1.61
CA MET A 34 -0.25 -5.89 1.27
C MET A 34 0.37 -5.71 -0.12
N THR A 35 -0.18 -4.84 -0.98
CA THR A 35 0.40 -4.60 -2.31
C THR A 35 0.85 -3.17 -2.46
N ASP A 36 0.02 -2.20 -2.12
CA ASP A 36 0.31 -0.78 -2.37
C ASP A 36 1.17 -0.19 -1.25
N ILE A 37 0.80 -0.42 0.01
CA ILE A 37 1.58 0.09 1.15
C ILE A 37 2.88 -0.67 1.33
N LEU A 38 2.87 -2.00 1.19
CA LEU A 38 4.11 -2.78 1.26
C LEU A 38 5.11 -2.33 0.19
N LEU A 39 4.64 -1.99 -1.01
CA LEU A 39 5.49 -1.45 -2.07
C LEU A 39 6.07 -0.09 -1.71
N GLY A 40 5.29 0.82 -1.11
CA GLY A 40 5.77 2.12 -0.62
C GLY A 40 6.84 1.96 0.46
N ASN A 41 6.52 1.18 1.50
CA ASN A 41 7.44 0.90 2.60
C ASN A 41 8.75 0.25 2.12
N PHE A 42 8.69 -0.68 1.16
CA PHE A 42 9.89 -1.35 0.64
C PHE A 42 10.79 -0.40 -0.14
N ASN A 43 10.22 0.60 -0.80
CA ASN A 43 10.96 1.59 -1.60
C ASN A 43 11.23 2.90 -0.85
N LYS A 44 10.87 3.00 0.43
CA LYS A 44 10.94 4.22 1.25
C LYS A 44 10.21 5.40 0.58
N ILE A 45 9.02 5.12 0.07
CA ILE A 45 8.12 6.09 -0.52
C ILE A 45 6.91 6.22 0.39
N ASP A 46 6.47 7.46 0.64
CA ASP A 46 5.28 7.70 1.45
C ASP A 46 4.05 7.06 0.80
N SER A 47 3.19 6.47 1.63
CA SER A 47 2.00 5.76 1.13
C SER A 47 0.76 6.05 1.96
N VAL A 48 -0.36 6.20 1.27
CA VAL A 48 -1.68 6.50 1.83
C VAL A 48 -2.60 5.32 1.58
N LEU A 49 -3.12 4.76 2.67
CA LEU A 49 -4.19 3.75 2.62
C LEU A 49 -5.53 4.45 2.49
N VAL A 50 -6.29 4.15 1.44
CA VAL A 50 -7.69 4.57 1.34
C VAL A 50 -8.62 3.40 1.64
N ASP A 51 -9.82 3.68 2.13
CA ASP A 51 -10.80 2.63 2.38
C ASP A 51 -11.46 2.21 1.04
N PRO A 52 -11.50 0.90 0.71
CA PRO A 52 -12.12 0.45 -0.53
C PRO A 52 -13.63 0.68 -0.49
N LEU A 53 -14.16 1.35 -1.51
CA LEU A 53 -15.60 1.66 -1.64
C LEU A 53 -16.47 0.45 -2.02
N GLY A 54 -15.89 -0.71 -2.35
CA GLY A 54 -16.61 -1.88 -2.86
C GLY A 54 -16.23 -3.22 -2.22
N LYS A 55 -17.16 -4.19 -2.23
CA LYS A 55 -16.90 -5.58 -1.82
C LYS A 55 -15.94 -6.24 -2.82
N LYS A 56 -14.66 -6.37 -2.46
CA LYS A 56 -13.69 -7.15 -3.25
C LYS A 56 -13.90 -8.65 -3.00
N ASP A 57 -14.71 -9.28 -3.84
CA ASP A 57 -14.83 -10.74 -3.94
C ASP A 57 -13.76 -11.29 -4.89
N LEU A 58 -12.74 -11.99 -4.35
CA LEU A 58 -11.83 -12.89 -5.08
C LEU A 58 -11.03 -13.72 -4.07
N LYS A 59 -11.00 -15.05 -4.22
CA LYS A 59 -10.44 -16.03 -3.26
C LYS A 59 -8.97 -15.81 -2.85
N ILE A 60 -8.20 -15.03 -3.63
CA ILE A 60 -6.82 -14.58 -3.31
C ILE A 60 -6.77 -13.66 -2.08
N THR A 61 -7.86 -12.97 -1.76
CA THR A 61 -7.98 -12.02 -0.65
C THR A 61 -7.85 -12.65 0.74
N ASN A 62 -8.05 -13.96 0.91
CA ASN A 62 -8.05 -14.58 2.23
C ASN A 62 -6.68 -14.52 2.93
N PHE A 63 -5.58 -14.79 2.22
CA PHE A 63 -4.23 -14.68 2.79
C PHE A 63 -3.85 -13.22 3.05
N ASN A 64 -4.15 -12.32 2.10
CA ASN A 64 -3.91 -10.89 2.26
C ASN A 64 -4.70 -10.32 3.46
N ARG A 65 -5.95 -10.76 3.67
CA ARG A 65 -6.79 -10.33 4.79
C ARG A 65 -6.28 -10.83 6.13
N PHE A 66 -5.69 -12.03 6.18
CA PHE A 66 -5.05 -12.54 7.39
C PHE A 66 -3.80 -11.73 7.75
N LEU A 67 -2.92 -11.47 6.77
CA LEU A 67 -1.72 -10.66 6.97
C LEU A 67 -2.07 -9.20 7.30
N GLU A 68 -3.05 -8.62 6.60
CA GLU A 68 -3.54 -7.27 6.86
C GLU A 68 -4.05 -7.15 8.29
N LYS A 69 -4.89 -8.08 8.78
CA LYS A 69 -5.32 -8.11 10.18
C LYS A 69 -4.14 -8.18 11.15
N LYS A 70 -3.12 -8.99 10.87
CA LYS A 70 -1.94 -9.13 11.74
C LYS A 70 -1.11 -7.84 11.77
N VAL A 71 -0.90 -7.22 10.61
CA VAL A 71 -0.17 -5.96 10.47
C VAL A 71 -0.93 -4.82 11.14
N LEU A 72 -2.24 -4.67 10.87
CA LEU A 72 -3.10 -3.69 11.53
C LEU A 72 -3.13 -3.89 13.04
N LYS A 73 -3.22 -5.13 13.55
CA LYS A 73 -3.16 -5.39 14.99
C LYS A 73 -1.82 -4.97 15.60
N ARG A 74 -0.72 -5.15 14.87
CA ARG A 74 0.61 -4.69 15.29
C ARG A 74 0.72 -3.17 15.27
N LEU A 75 0.18 -2.51 14.25
CA LEU A 75 0.17 -1.05 14.13
C LEU A 75 -0.72 -0.41 15.20
N LYS A 76 -1.91 -0.96 15.44
CA LYS A 76 -2.82 -0.55 16.52
C LYS A 76 -2.18 -0.74 17.89
N LYS A 77 -1.50 -1.86 18.15
CA LYS A 77 -0.77 -2.08 19.41
C LYS A 77 0.35 -1.05 19.63
N LYS A 78 0.91 -0.49 18.56
CA LYS A 78 1.93 0.57 18.61
C LYS A 78 1.32 1.98 18.65
N GLY A 79 -0.01 2.13 18.55
CA GLY A 79 -0.68 3.43 18.46
C GLY A 79 -0.39 4.20 17.17
N LEU A 80 0.10 3.53 16.11
CA LEU A 80 0.55 4.20 14.88
C LEU A 80 -0.55 4.33 13.82
N PHE A 81 -1.49 3.38 13.78
CA PHE A 81 -2.54 3.36 12.76
C PHE A 81 -3.71 2.50 13.21
N GLU A 82 -4.93 3.01 13.05
CA GLU A 82 -6.17 2.29 13.30
C GLU A 82 -7.14 2.48 12.12
N LYS A 83 -7.46 1.38 11.44
CA LYS A 83 -8.35 1.38 10.28
C LYS A 83 -9.79 1.65 10.73
N GLY A 84 -10.44 2.66 10.15
CA GLY A 84 -11.84 3.02 10.45
C GLY A 84 -12.01 4.23 11.38
N ILE A 85 -10.92 4.80 11.89
CA ILE A 85 -10.94 6.08 12.60
C ILE A 85 -10.34 7.12 11.66
N TYR A 86 -11.20 7.75 10.86
CA TYR A 86 -10.77 8.72 9.85
C TYR A 86 -11.18 10.13 10.29
N TYR A 87 -10.40 10.67 11.22
CA TYR A 87 -10.59 12.00 11.82
C TYR A 87 -11.95 12.17 12.54
N GLU A 88 -11.93 12.86 13.68
CA GLU A 88 -13.16 13.48 14.24
C GLU A 88 -13.52 14.72 13.42
#